data_AF-A0A0A7PIC4-F1
#
_entry.id   AF-A0A0A7PIC4-F1
#
_cell.length_a   1.000
_cell.length_b   1.000
_cell.length_c   1.000
_cell.angle_alpha   90.00
_cell.angle_beta   90.00
_cell.angle_gamma   90.00
#
_symmetry.space_group_name_H-M   'P 1'
#
loop_
_entity.id
_entity.type
_entity.pdbx_description
1 polymer ?
#
loop_
_entity_poly.entity_id
_entity_poly.type
_entity_poly.pdbx_seq_one_letter_code
_entity_poly.pdbx_strand_id
1 'polypeptide(L)'
;MSRNWIVKQAAFNLSSLKTLTGQDDHRCRTLVERYQRSSPIAGREYNVDTAIGAIGFAAMDAAGIPLDVGSGPFRALMYYVLSELARTSLRSGFKGTPEELAQFIEWFETGNEHLDQRRLHELLNIHEREANRFLVVAGQDCFTTNDKDGAFERGDHVARKVVDAEKIADKLRNYRSDLFTFEPAKPGR
;
A
#
# COMPACT_ATOMS: atom_id res chain seq x y z
N MET A 1 3.06 -13.88 23.56
CA MET A 1 2.09 -14.78 22.90
C MET A 1 1.90 -14.29 21.47
N SER A 2 2.45 -14.99 20.48
CA SER A 2 2.12 -14.75 19.08
C SER A 2 0.68 -15.24 18.89
N ARG A 3 -0.27 -14.31 18.78
CA ARG A 3 -1.62 -14.68 18.37
C ARG A 3 -1.58 -14.80 16.85
N ASN A 4 -1.99 -15.97 16.37
CA ASN A 4 -2.04 -16.27 14.95
C ASN A 4 -3.25 -15.52 14.35
N TRP A 5 -3.04 -14.33 13.80
CA TRP A 5 -4.05 -13.61 13.02
C TRP A 5 -3.68 -13.69 11.54
N ILE A 6 -4.66 -13.91 10.68
CA ILE A 6 -4.47 -14.01 9.23
C ILE A 6 -5.07 -12.76 8.59
N VAL A 7 -4.26 -12.09 7.77
CA VAL A 7 -4.73 -11.00 6.92
C VAL A 7 -5.03 -11.55 5.53
N LYS A 8 -6.26 -11.36 5.06
CA LYS A 8 -6.65 -11.64 3.68
C LYS A 8 -6.86 -10.34 2.93
N GLN A 9 -6.27 -10.26 1.74
CA GLN A 9 -6.45 -9.14 0.83
C GLN A 9 -7.61 -9.40 -0.14
N ALA A 10 -8.36 -8.36 -0.47
CA ALA A 10 -9.35 -8.39 -1.52
C ALA A 10 -8.73 -8.75 -2.88
N ALA A 11 -9.48 -9.50 -3.69
CA ALA A 11 -9.13 -9.73 -5.09
C ALA A 11 -9.74 -8.66 -5.98
N PHE A 12 -9.00 -8.32 -7.03
CA PHE A 12 -9.36 -7.41 -8.11
C PHE A 12 -9.41 -8.18 -9.42
N ASN A 13 -10.08 -7.61 -10.42
CA ASN A 13 -10.01 -8.08 -11.80
C ASN A 13 -9.53 -6.92 -12.69
N LEU A 14 -9.24 -7.21 -13.95
CA LEU A 14 -8.74 -6.20 -14.89
C LEU A 14 -9.71 -5.02 -15.04
N SER A 15 -11.02 -5.26 -15.01
CA SER A 15 -12.03 -4.18 -15.06
C SER A 15 -11.91 -3.23 -13.86
N SER A 16 -11.73 -3.78 -12.65
CA SER A 16 -11.48 -2.97 -11.45
C SER A 16 -10.22 -2.12 -11.60
N LEU A 17 -9.14 -2.71 -12.11
CA LEU A 17 -7.87 -2.01 -12.30
C LEU A 17 -7.97 -0.91 -13.36
N LYS A 18 -8.75 -1.11 -14.44
CA LYS A 18 -9.05 -0.06 -15.41
C LYS A 18 -9.76 1.12 -14.78
N THR A 19 -10.81 0.87 -14.00
CA THR A 19 -11.52 1.93 -13.27
C THR A 19 -10.58 2.68 -12.32
N LEU A 20 -9.74 1.94 -11.57
CA LEU A 20 -8.81 2.49 -10.61
C LEU A 20 -7.64 3.25 -11.24
N THR A 21 -7.19 2.90 -12.44
CA THR A 21 -6.05 3.56 -13.09
C THR A 21 -6.48 4.60 -14.12
N GLY A 22 -7.71 4.51 -14.62
CA GLY A 22 -8.21 5.32 -15.75
C GLY A 22 -7.58 4.94 -17.10
N GLN A 23 -6.92 3.78 -17.17
CA GLN A 23 -6.18 3.33 -18.35
C GLN A 23 -6.98 2.28 -19.15
N ASP A 24 -6.62 2.09 -20.42
CA ASP A 24 -7.15 1.00 -21.24
C ASP A 24 -6.59 -0.39 -20.82
N ASP A 25 -7.17 -1.46 -21.35
CA ASP A 25 -6.78 -2.85 -21.02
C ASP A 25 -5.29 -3.11 -21.26
N HIS A 26 -4.75 -2.62 -22.38
CA HIS A 26 -3.38 -2.89 -22.77
C HIS A 26 -2.41 -2.20 -21.82
N ARG A 27 -2.67 -0.93 -21.50
CA ARG A 27 -1.86 -0.15 -20.57
C ARG A 27 -1.98 -0.66 -19.15
N CYS A 28 -3.17 -1.02 -18.67
CA CYS A 28 -3.35 -1.66 -17.36
C CYS A 28 -2.51 -2.93 -17.22
N ARG A 29 -2.58 -3.85 -18.20
CA ARG A 29 -1.78 -5.09 -18.19
C ARG A 29 -0.29 -4.77 -18.11
N THR A 30 0.17 -3.81 -18.92
CA THR A 30 1.58 -3.38 -18.90
C THR A 30 2.02 -2.86 -17.53
N LEU A 31 1.19 -2.04 -16.87
CA LEU A 31 1.51 -1.51 -15.54
C LEU A 31 1.58 -2.61 -14.49
N VAL A 32 0.64 -3.55 -14.52
CA VAL A 32 0.62 -4.70 -13.60
C VAL A 32 1.82 -5.61 -13.83
N GLU A 33 2.10 -5.98 -15.08
CA GLU A 33 3.25 -6.82 -15.42
C GLU A 33 4.56 -6.18 -14.98
N ARG A 34 4.72 -4.86 -15.18
CA ARG A 34 5.91 -4.13 -14.71
C ARG A 34 6.04 -4.17 -13.20
N TYR A 35 4.95 -3.91 -12.48
CA TYR A 35 4.94 -3.96 -11.03
C TYR A 35 5.28 -5.37 -10.50
N GLN A 36 4.65 -6.41 -11.04
CA GLN A 36 4.90 -7.80 -10.65
C GLN A 36 6.34 -8.25 -10.95
N ARG A 37 6.96 -7.76 -12.03
CA ARG A 37 8.38 -8.01 -12.32
C ARG A 37 9.31 -7.38 -11.27
N SER A 38 8.95 -6.20 -10.75
CA SER A 38 9.72 -5.53 -9.70
C SER A 38 9.48 -6.09 -8.30
N SER A 39 8.33 -6.74 -8.06
CA SER A 39 7.97 -7.36 -6.78
C SER A 39 7.27 -8.69 -7.05
N PRO A 40 8.03 -9.79 -7.21
CA PRO A 40 7.44 -11.11 -7.44
C PRO A 40 6.72 -11.57 -6.16
N ILE A 41 5.39 -11.50 -6.15
CA ILE A 41 4.56 -11.98 -5.04
C ILE A 41 4.04 -13.38 -5.38
N ALA A 42 4.18 -14.32 -4.45
CA ALA A 42 3.50 -15.61 -4.54
C ALA A 42 2.02 -15.45 -4.14
N GLY A 43 1.09 -15.63 -5.09
CA GLY A 43 -0.35 -15.53 -4.82
C GLY A 43 -1.19 -15.05 -6.01
N ARG A 44 -2.48 -14.75 -5.75
CA ARG A 44 -3.44 -14.29 -6.78
C ARG A 44 -2.91 -13.06 -7.53
N GLU A 45 -2.94 -13.12 -8.87
CA GLU A 45 -2.35 -12.09 -9.76
C GLU A 45 -2.83 -10.66 -9.50
N TYR A 46 -4.04 -10.44 -8.98
CA TYR A 46 -4.61 -9.11 -8.76
C TYR A 46 -5.15 -8.96 -7.33
N ASN A 47 -4.28 -8.80 -6.35
CA ASN A 47 -4.64 -8.46 -4.96
C ASN A 47 -4.57 -6.94 -4.70
N VAL A 48 -4.76 -6.52 -3.45
CA VAL A 48 -4.65 -5.10 -3.04
C VAL A 48 -3.26 -4.54 -3.39
N ASP A 49 -2.20 -5.32 -3.14
CA ASP A 49 -0.83 -4.90 -3.45
C ASP A 49 -0.64 -4.59 -4.95
N THR A 50 -1.15 -5.47 -5.81
CA THR A 50 -1.13 -5.25 -7.27
C THR A 50 -1.95 -4.02 -7.68
N ALA A 51 -3.07 -3.75 -7.01
CA ALA A 51 -3.88 -2.57 -7.27
C ALA A 51 -3.13 -1.28 -6.87
N ILE A 52 -2.43 -1.28 -5.72
CA ILE A 52 -1.57 -0.17 -5.29
C ILE A 52 -0.46 0.06 -6.32
N GLY A 53 0.22 -1.02 -6.75
CA GLY A 53 1.25 -0.98 -7.78
C GLY A 53 0.75 -0.37 -9.08
N ALA A 54 -0.39 -0.83 -9.59
CA ALA A 54 -0.98 -0.33 -10.83
C ALA A 54 -1.38 1.15 -10.73
N ILE A 55 -2.00 1.57 -9.63
CA ILE A 55 -2.39 2.98 -9.41
C ILE A 55 -1.16 3.86 -9.28
N GLY A 56 -0.16 3.43 -8.51
CA GLY A 56 1.08 4.18 -8.32
C GLY A 56 1.89 4.30 -9.60
N PHE A 57 1.99 3.24 -10.39
CA PHE A 57 2.68 3.28 -11.69
C PHE A 57 1.91 4.15 -12.69
N ALA A 58 0.57 4.12 -12.69
CA ALA A 58 -0.22 5.06 -13.48
C ALA A 58 0.01 6.52 -13.06
N ALA A 59 0.12 6.79 -11.74
CA ALA A 59 0.43 8.13 -11.22
C ALA A 59 1.84 8.59 -11.59
N MET A 60 2.83 7.70 -11.52
CA MET A 60 4.19 7.96 -11.99
C MET A 60 4.22 8.28 -13.48
N ASP A 61 3.55 7.47 -14.31
CA ASP A 61 3.45 7.66 -15.75
C ASP A 61 2.77 9.00 -16.12
N ALA A 62 1.66 9.32 -15.45
CA ALA A 62 0.96 10.60 -15.61
C ALA A 62 1.80 11.80 -15.16
N ALA A 63 2.60 11.62 -14.11
CA ALA A 63 3.59 12.61 -13.70
C ALA A 63 4.79 12.65 -14.66
N GLY A 64 4.97 11.69 -15.57
CA GLY A 64 6.12 11.55 -16.45
C GLY A 64 7.41 11.17 -15.70
N ILE A 65 7.28 10.34 -14.68
CA ILE A 65 8.37 9.68 -13.96
C ILE A 65 8.64 8.35 -14.67
N PRO A 66 9.86 8.12 -15.20
CA PRO A 66 10.20 6.83 -15.79
C PRO A 66 10.04 5.70 -14.76
N LEU A 67 9.29 4.66 -15.12
CA LEU A 67 8.96 3.57 -14.19
C LEU A 67 10.19 2.78 -13.73
N ASP A 68 11.20 2.67 -14.57
CA ASP A 68 12.52 2.11 -14.26
C ASP A 68 13.25 2.90 -13.17
N VAL A 69 13.08 4.22 -13.13
CA VAL A 69 13.67 5.09 -12.09
C VAL A 69 12.82 5.08 -10.82
N GLY A 70 11.49 5.17 -10.94
CA GLY A 70 10.59 5.30 -9.80
C GLY A 70 10.24 3.99 -9.09
N SER A 71 10.35 2.83 -9.75
CA SER A 71 9.89 1.54 -9.21
C SER A 71 10.62 1.08 -7.96
N GLY A 72 11.95 1.29 -7.88
CA GLY A 72 12.73 0.94 -6.70
C GLY A 72 12.26 1.70 -5.45
N PRO A 73 12.31 3.04 -5.47
CA PRO A 73 11.86 3.85 -4.33
C PRO A 73 10.35 3.69 -4.04
N PHE A 74 9.52 3.40 -5.04
CA PHE A 74 8.07 3.23 -4.87
C PHE A 74 7.67 2.16 -3.82
N ARG A 75 8.55 1.19 -3.53
CA ARG A 75 8.27 0.16 -2.52
C ARG A 75 8.01 0.75 -1.13
N ALA A 76 8.73 1.80 -0.74
CA ALA A 76 8.52 2.45 0.56
C ALA A 76 7.16 3.16 0.63
N LEU A 77 6.64 3.66 -0.50
CA LEU A 77 5.27 4.20 -0.58
C LEU A 77 4.23 3.11 -0.46
N MET A 78 4.44 1.99 -1.13
CA MET A 78 3.52 0.86 -1.11
C MET A 78 3.26 0.37 0.32
N TYR A 79 4.30 0.28 1.17
CA TYR A 79 4.11 -0.07 2.58
C TYR A 79 3.30 0.96 3.35
N TYR A 80 3.49 2.25 3.08
CA TYR A 80 2.64 3.29 3.65
C TYR A 80 1.17 3.07 3.26
N VAL A 81 0.90 2.86 1.97
CA VAL A 81 -0.46 2.63 1.46
C VAL A 81 -1.09 1.38 2.10
N LEU A 82 -0.35 0.27 2.15
CA LEU A 82 -0.83 -0.98 2.76
C LEU A 82 -1.18 -0.78 4.24
N SER A 83 -0.29 -0.15 5.00
CA SER A 83 -0.51 0.16 6.41
C SER A 83 -1.73 1.06 6.60
N GLU A 84 -1.88 2.12 5.81
CA GLU A 84 -3.02 3.04 5.94
C GLU A 84 -4.37 2.37 5.62
N LEU A 85 -4.41 1.56 4.55
CA LEU A 85 -5.61 0.81 4.18
C LEU A 85 -5.96 -0.28 5.20
N ALA A 86 -4.95 -1.00 5.69
CA ALA A 86 -5.14 -2.04 6.69
C ALA A 86 -5.65 -1.45 8.00
N ARG A 87 -5.05 -0.35 8.48
CA ARG A 87 -5.47 0.40 9.67
C ARG A 87 -6.94 0.79 9.59
N THR A 88 -7.36 1.35 8.45
CA THR A 88 -8.76 1.74 8.22
C THR A 88 -9.71 0.52 8.26
N SER A 89 -9.23 -0.64 7.81
CA SER A 89 -10.01 -1.87 7.72
C SER A 89 -10.04 -2.69 9.02
N LEU A 90 -9.25 -2.33 10.05
CA LEU A 90 -9.10 -3.14 11.28
C LEU A 90 -10.45 -3.41 11.97
N ARG A 91 -11.33 -2.41 12.01
CA ARG A 91 -12.61 -2.49 12.74
C ARG A 91 -13.75 -3.05 11.88
N SER A 92 -13.80 -2.69 10.61
CA SER A 92 -14.90 -3.08 9.69
C SER A 92 -14.66 -4.42 9.00
N GLY A 93 -13.40 -4.82 8.82
CA GLY A 93 -13.00 -6.03 8.11
C GLY A 93 -12.73 -7.24 9.00
N PHE A 94 -12.95 -7.14 10.32
CA PHE A 94 -12.70 -8.25 11.24
C PHE A 94 -13.79 -9.32 11.14
N LYS A 95 -13.38 -10.60 11.04
CA LYS A 95 -14.27 -11.76 11.11
C LYS A 95 -13.88 -12.63 12.30
N GLY A 96 -14.69 -12.58 13.33
CA GLY A 96 -14.59 -13.37 14.55
C GLY A 96 -15.76 -13.04 15.47
N THR A 97 -15.73 -13.56 16.69
CA THR A 97 -16.72 -13.19 17.70
C THR A 97 -16.46 -11.76 18.21
N PRO A 98 -17.46 -11.09 18.82
CA PRO A 98 -17.25 -9.80 19.46
C PRO A 98 -16.13 -9.80 20.51
N GLU A 99 -15.95 -10.91 21.23
CA GLU A 99 -14.89 -11.09 22.22
C GLU A 99 -13.51 -11.15 21.56
N GLU A 100 -13.39 -11.85 20.42
CA GLU A 100 -12.15 -11.90 19.64
C GLU A 100 -11.80 -10.53 19.05
N LEU A 101 -12.80 -9.77 18.61
CA LEU A 101 -12.62 -8.39 18.14
C LEU A 101 -12.12 -7.48 19.26
N ALA A 102 -12.73 -7.55 20.46
CA ALA A 102 -12.31 -6.76 21.61
C ALA A 102 -10.85 -7.09 21.99
N GLN A 103 -10.50 -8.38 22.04
CA GLN A 103 -9.12 -8.83 22.31
C GLN A 103 -8.13 -8.39 21.24
N PHE A 104 -8.56 -8.29 19.97
CA PHE A 104 -7.74 -7.82 18.87
C PHE A 104 -7.49 -6.32 18.97
N ILE A 105 -8.55 -5.52 19.20
CA ILE A 105 -8.45 -4.06 19.37
C ILE A 105 -7.58 -3.73 20.58
N GLU A 106 -7.79 -4.38 21.73
CA GLU A 106 -6.98 -4.18 22.94
C GLU A 106 -5.49 -4.49 22.69
N TRP A 107 -5.22 -5.58 21.97
CA TRP A 107 -3.85 -5.92 21.60
C TRP A 107 -3.24 -4.91 20.62
N PHE A 108 -4.04 -4.34 19.72
CA PHE A 108 -3.57 -3.43 18.69
C PHE A 108 -3.37 -2.01 19.23
N GLU A 109 -4.37 -1.43 19.90
CA GLU A 109 -4.43 -0.03 20.35
C GLU A 109 -3.87 0.12 21.77
N THR A 110 -2.54 0.03 21.90
CA THR A 110 -1.87 0.13 23.22
C THR A 110 -1.53 1.55 23.67
N GLY A 111 -1.89 2.55 22.87
CA GLY A 111 -1.55 3.96 23.11
C GLY A 111 -0.11 4.32 22.74
N ASN A 112 0.60 3.45 22.02
CA ASN A 112 1.96 3.69 21.53
C ASN A 112 2.00 3.48 20.01
N GLU A 113 2.00 4.58 19.26
CA GLU A 113 1.90 4.58 17.80
C GLU A 113 2.99 3.75 17.11
N HIS A 114 4.22 3.75 17.64
CA HIS A 114 5.32 2.95 17.09
C HIS A 114 5.09 1.44 17.26
N LEU A 115 4.55 1.02 18.40
CA LEU A 115 4.21 -0.39 18.62
C LEU A 115 3.04 -0.82 17.73
N ASP A 116 2.05 0.04 17.58
CA ASP A 116 0.87 -0.22 16.75
C ASP A 116 1.27 -0.34 15.27
N GLN A 117 2.16 0.54 14.79
CA GLN A 117 2.75 0.45 13.45
C GLN A 117 3.55 -0.84 13.27
N ARG A 118 4.37 -1.22 14.25
CA ARG A 118 5.17 -2.45 14.17
C ARG A 118 4.27 -3.69 14.09
N ARG A 119 3.24 -3.78 14.93
CA ARG A 119 2.25 -4.87 14.89
C ARG A 119 1.52 -4.93 13.56
N LEU A 120 1.19 -3.78 12.99
CA LEU A 120 0.57 -3.71 11.67
C LEU A 120 1.48 -4.23 10.57
N HIS A 121 2.76 -3.83 10.58
CA HIS A 121 3.76 -4.33 9.64
C HIS A 121 3.96 -5.85 9.80
N GLU A 122 4.00 -6.36 11.04
CA GLU A 122 4.06 -7.79 11.34
C GLU A 122 2.84 -8.53 10.74
N LEU A 123 1.61 -8.01 10.93
CA LEU A 123 0.38 -8.58 10.37
C LEU A 123 0.38 -8.61 8.84
N LEU A 124 0.91 -7.57 8.21
CA LEU A 124 0.98 -7.43 6.76
C LEU A 124 2.19 -8.14 6.14
N ASN A 125 3.03 -8.79 6.96
CA ASN A 125 4.29 -9.39 6.56
C ASN A 125 5.23 -8.39 5.84
N ILE A 126 5.27 -7.14 6.34
CA ILE A 126 6.16 -6.08 5.86
C ILE A 126 7.44 -6.12 6.71
N HIS A 127 8.57 -6.46 6.08
CA HIS A 127 9.86 -6.59 6.76
C HIS A 127 10.68 -5.29 6.80
N GLU A 128 10.37 -4.33 5.94
CA GLU A 128 11.01 -3.01 5.92
C GLU A 128 10.34 -2.07 6.93
N ARG A 129 11.14 -1.32 7.69
CA ARG A 129 10.64 -0.48 8.79
C ARG A 129 10.18 0.90 8.36
N GLU A 130 10.66 1.38 7.21
CA GLU A 130 10.38 2.72 6.73
C GLU A 130 9.20 2.70 5.76
N ALA A 131 8.14 3.42 6.14
CA ALA A 131 7.02 3.74 5.28
C ALA A 131 7.10 5.25 5.00
N ASN A 132 7.36 5.59 3.74
CA ASN A 132 7.46 6.98 3.30
C ASN A 132 6.22 7.36 2.50
N ARG A 133 5.70 8.56 2.73
CA ARG A 133 4.44 9.00 2.12
C ARG A 133 4.60 9.49 0.69
N PHE A 134 5.67 10.20 0.39
CA PHE A 134 5.86 10.88 -0.89
C PHE A 134 7.01 10.27 -1.67
N LEU A 135 6.79 10.07 -2.97
CA LEU A 135 7.85 9.81 -3.95
C LEU A 135 8.12 11.13 -4.65
N VAL A 136 9.36 11.60 -4.58
CA VAL A 136 9.78 12.88 -5.16
C VAL A 136 10.83 12.59 -6.23
N VAL A 137 10.71 13.29 -7.35
CA VAL A 137 11.78 13.38 -8.35
C VAL A 137 12.43 14.75 -8.22
N ALA A 138 13.74 14.80 -8.05
CA ALA A 138 14.54 16.02 -8.02
C ALA A 138 15.66 15.91 -9.07
N GLY A 139 15.54 16.67 -10.15
CA GLY A 139 16.48 16.57 -11.27
C GLY A 139 16.42 15.21 -11.95
N GLN A 140 17.50 14.43 -11.86
CA GLN A 140 17.59 13.07 -12.39
C GLN A 140 17.33 11.99 -11.34
N ASP A 141 17.22 12.37 -10.06
CA ASP A 141 17.10 11.43 -8.95
C ASP A 141 15.65 11.24 -8.51
N CYS A 142 15.35 10.05 -8.00
CA CYS A 142 14.05 9.72 -7.41
C CYS A 142 14.25 9.11 -6.02
N PHE A 143 13.52 9.63 -5.03
CA PHE A 143 13.62 9.19 -3.65
C PHE A 143 12.28 9.33 -2.93
N THR A 144 12.19 8.76 -1.73
CA THR A 144 10.98 8.83 -0.90
C THR A 144 11.20 9.64 0.37
N THR A 145 10.18 10.36 0.82
CA THR A 145 10.24 11.22 2.01
C THR A 145 8.87 11.31 2.69
N ASN A 146 8.87 11.68 3.98
CA ASN A 146 7.66 12.14 4.69
C ASN A 146 7.54 13.67 4.70
N ASP A 147 8.65 14.38 4.52
CA ASP A 147 8.68 15.83 4.43
C ASP A 147 8.66 16.25 2.96
N LYS A 148 7.46 16.61 2.50
CA LYS A 148 7.23 17.09 1.14
C LYS A 148 7.86 18.47 0.93
N ASP A 149 7.65 19.40 1.87
CA ASP A 149 8.01 20.80 1.69
C ASP A 149 9.52 21.00 1.77
N GLY A 150 10.18 20.36 2.73
CA GLY A 150 11.65 20.38 2.82
C GLY A 150 12.34 19.66 1.66
N ALA A 151 11.64 18.81 0.89
CA ALA A 151 12.16 18.28 -0.37
C ALA A 151 12.12 19.31 -1.51
N PHE A 152 11.18 20.26 -1.49
CA PHE A 152 11.10 21.36 -2.46
C PHE A 152 12.08 22.51 -2.17
N GLU A 153 12.48 22.70 -0.91
CA GLU A 153 13.34 23.82 -0.49
C GLU A 153 14.84 23.60 -0.72
N ARG A 154 15.31 22.35 -0.94
CA ARG A 154 16.75 21.97 -1.02
C ARG A 154 17.53 22.48 -2.24
N GLY A 155 17.02 23.46 -2.98
CA GLY A 155 17.85 24.32 -3.84
C GLY A 155 18.08 23.87 -5.29
N ASP A 156 17.61 22.69 -5.71
CA ASP A 156 17.49 22.38 -7.14
C ASP A 156 16.04 22.59 -7.60
N HIS A 157 15.81 23.67 -8.34
CA HIS A 157 14.49 24.08 -8.88
C HIS A 157 13.84 23.10 -9.88
N VAL A 158 14.29 21.84 -9.93
CA VAL A 158 13.87 20.82 -10.89
C VAL A 158 13.26 19.59 -10.21
N ALA A 159 12.68 19.76 -9.01
CA ALA A 159 11.75 18.78 -8.45
C ALA A 159 10.30 19.22 -8.70
N ARG A 160 9.67 18.76 -9.79
CA ARG A 160 8.29 19.16 -10.15
C ARG A 160 7.24 18.07 -9.97
N LYS A 161 7.66 16.82 -9.69
CA LYS A 161 6.80 15.64 -9.81
C LYS A 161 6.79 14.87 -8.49
N VAL A 162 5.59 14.64 -7.98
CA VAL A 162 5.37 13.92 -6.72
C VAL A 162 4.27 12.89 -6.89
N VAL A 163 4.45 11.71 -6.30
CA VAL A 163 3.37 10.73 -6.08
C VAL A 163 3.09 10.67 -4.60
N ASP A 164 1.81 10.74 -4.23
CA ASP A 164 1.33 10.78 -2.86
C ASP A 164 0.63 9.46 -2.51
N ALA A 165 1.19 8.74 -1.54
CA ALA A 165 0.63 7.47 -1.07
C ALA A 165 -0.79 7.63 -0.51
N GLU A 166 -1.10 8.76 0.15
CA GLU A 166 -2.45 8.96 0.72
C GLU A 166 -3.51 9.05 -0.39
N LYS A 167 -3.19 9.71 -1.51
CA LYS A 167 -4.08 9.75 -2.68
C LYS A 167 -4.33 8.37 -3.30
N ILE A 168 -3.33 7.48 -3.27
CA ILE A 168 -3.48 6.10 -3.73
C ILE A 168 -4.41 5.34 -2.77
N ALA A 169 -4.20 5.48 -1.46
CA ALA A 169 -5.05 4.87 -0.45
C ALA A 169 -6.50 5.34 -0.59
N ASP A 170 -6.74 6.65 -0.70
CA ASP A 170 -8.07 7.24 -0.89
C ASP A 170 -8.78 6.70 -2.13
N LYS A 171 -8.05 6.55 -3.24
CA LYS A 171 -8.63 6.00 -4.47
C LYS A 171 -9.14 4.57 -4.27
N LEU A 172 -8.40 3.75 -3.52
CA LEU A 172 -8.82 2.39 -3.18
C LEU A 172 -9.98 2.37 -2.18
N ARG A 173 -9.93 3.19 -1.12
CA ARG A 173 -11.00 3.33 -0.12
C ARG A 173 -12.33 3.73 -0.75
N ASN A 174 -12.28 4.69 -1.68
CA ASN A 174 -13.46 5.17 -2.41
C ASN A 174 -14.00 4.15 -3.40
N TYR A 175 -13.17 3.22 -3.88
CA TYR A 175 -13.60 2.16 -4.78
C TYR A 175 -14.31 1.02 -4.04
N ARG A 176 -13.78 0.59 -2.89
CA ARG A 176 -14.39 -0.44 -2.04
C ARG A 176 -13.89 -0.36 -0.59
N SER A 177 -14.73 -0.76 0.36
CA SER A 177 -14.42 -0.73 1.80
C SER A 177 -13.83 -2.03 2.34
N ASP A 178 -14.03 -3.16 1.68
CA ASP A 178 -13.63 -4.50 2.14
C ASP A 178 -12.25 -4.92 1.61
N LEU A 179 -11.27 -4.01 1.69
CA LEU A 179 -9.91 -4.22 1.15
C LEU A 179 -9.11 -5.27 1.92
N PHE A 180 -9.27 -5.30 3.23
CA PHE A 180 -8.62 -6.26 4.12
C PHE A 180 -9.65 -6.95 4.99
N THR A 181 -9.45 -8.25 5.20
CA THR A 181 -10.17 -9.03 6.20
C THR A 181 -9.17 -9.57 7.21
N PHE A 182 -9.47 -9.42 8.50
CA PHE A 182 -8.68 -9.94 9.61
C PHE A 182 -9.43 -11.11 10.25
N GLU A 183 -8.78 -12.26 10.37
CA GLU A 183 -9.39 -13.47 10.92
C GLU A 183 -8.47 -14.11 11.97
N PRO A 184 -9.01 -14.67 13.07
CA PRO A 184 -8.24 -15.55 13.94
C PRO A 184 -7.80 -16.76 13.13
N ALA A 185 -6.52 -17.15 13.23
CA ALA A 185 -6.07 -18.38 12.64
C ALA A 185 -6.75 -19.53 13.37
N LYS A 186 -7.31 -20.43 12.59
CA LYS A 186 -7.93 -21.64 13.15
C LYS A 186 -6.82 -22.48 13.78
N PRO A 187 -7.03 -23.01 15.00
CA PRO A 187 -6.11 -24.01 15.55
C PRO A 187 -5.98 -25.15 14.54
N GLY A 188 -4.74 -25.51 14.19
CA GLY A 188 -4.43 -26.51 13.19
C GLY A 188 -5.19 -27.81 13.49
N ARG A 189 -5.82 -28.37 12.45
CA ARG A 189 -6.29 -29.75 12.46
C ARG A 189 -5.11 -30.69 12.27
#